data_AF-A0A1Q3WT72-F1
#
_entry.id   AF-A0A1Q3WT72-F1
#
_cell.length_a   1.000
_cell.length_b   1.000
_cell.length_c   1.000
_cell.angle_alpha   90.00
_cell.angle_beta   90.00
_cell.angle_gamma   90.00
#
_symmetry.space_group_name_H-M   'P 1'
#
loop_
_entity.id
_entity.type
_entity.pdbx_description
1 polymer ?
#
loop_
_entity_poly.entity_id
_entity_poly.type
_entity_poly.pdbx_seq_one_letter_code
_entity_poly.pdbx_strand_id
1 'polypeptide(L)' 'MSKRSKSLRSRFRSAYERLNHTQRQVAQKSFCEAHHVTAGTFRNKMNGFTSLFEAEVDWMESYDPYAQPLTA' A
#
# COMPACT_ATOMS: atom_id res chain seq x y z
N MET A 1 19.38 19.13 -10.52
CA MET A 1 19.04 17.69 -10.47
C MET A 1 17.54 17.53 -10.34
N SER A 2 16.86 17.21 -11.44
CA SER A 2 15.41 16.94 -11.42
C SER A 2 15.13 15.81 -10.44
N LYS A 3 14.35 16.09 -9.41
CA LYS A 3 13.86 15.13 -8.42
C LYS A 3 13.07 14.05 -9.17
N ARG A 4 13.76 12.97 -9.56
CA ARG A 4 13.21 11.84 -10.31
C ARG A 4 11.91 11.41 -9.64
N SER A 5 10.81 11.49 -10.40
CA SER A 5 9.52 10.92 -10.05
C SER A 5 9.76 9.48 -9.57
N LYS A 6 9.59 9.22 -8.27
CA LYS A 6 9.75 7.87 -7.74
C LYS A 6 8.75 6.97 -8.48
N SER A 7 9.21 5.80 -8.93
CA SER A 7 8.32 4.83 -9.58
C SER A 7 7.17 4.46 -8.63
N LEU A 8 6.01 4.11 -9.18
CA LEU A 8 4.82 3.70 -8.41
C LEU A 8 5.16 2.64 -7.36
N ARG A 9 5.97 1.65 -7.73
CA ARG A 9 6.48 0.63 -6.82
C ARG A 9 7.30 1.22 -5.67
N SER A 10 8.18 2.18 -5.95
CA SER A 10 8.99 2.82 -4.91
C SER A 10 8.11 3.63 -3.95
N ARG A 11 7.10 4.36 -4.46
CA ARG A 11 6.15 5.10 -3.63
C ARG A 11 5.34 4.17 -2.74
N PHE A 12 4.73 3.15 -3.35
CA PHE A 12 3.95 2.13 -2.66
C PHE A 12 4.74 1.43 -1.55
N ARG A 13 5.96 0.97 -1.88
CA ARG A 13 6.84 0.30 -0.93
C ARG A 13 7.26 1.25 0.18
N SER A 14 7.64 2.48 -0.14
CA SER A 14 8.00 3.47 0.88
C SER A 14 6.83 3.78 1.82
N ALA A 15 5.60 3.89 1.32
CA ALA A 15 4.41 4.10 2.15
C ALA A 15 4.17 2.91 3.09
N TYR A 16 4.19 1.68 2.55
CA TYR A 16 4.04 0.47 3.33
C TYR A 16 5.16 0.27 4.37
N GLU A 17 6.40 0.62 4.04
CA GLU A 17 7.55 0.47 4.95
C GLU A 17 7.57 1.54 6.08
N ARG A 18 6.82 2.65 5.95
CA ARG A 18 6.64 3.61 7.06
C ARG A 18 5.82 3.05 8.22
N LEU A 19 4.94 2.09 7.92
CA LEU A 19 4.11 1.42 8.91
C LEU A 19 4.96 0.46 9.76
N ASN A 20 4.59 0.28 11.03
CA ASN A 20 5.22 -0.73 11.89
C ASN A 20 4.76 -2.15 11.52
N HIS A 21 5.38 -3.18 12.11
CA HIS A 21 5.12 -4.57 11.72
C HIS A 21 3.64 -4.98 11.82
N THR A 22 2.96 -4.60 12.90
CA THR A 22 1.53 -4.90 13.12
C THR A 22 0.65 -4.12 12.15
N GLN A 23 0.93 -2.82 11.96
CA GLN A 23 0.21 -1.95 11.03
C GLN A 23 0.33 -2.44 9.59
N ARG A 24 1.49 -2.97 9.19
CA ARG A 24 1.69 -3.58 7.87
C ARG A 24 0.74 -4.74 7.61
N GLN A 25 0.54 -5.62 8.60
CA GLN A 25 -0.39 -6.74 8.44
C GLN A 25 -1.84 -6.25 8.26
N VAL A 26 -2.25 -5.24 9.03
CA VAL A 26 -3.58 -4.63 8.91
C VAL A 26 -3.72 -3.92 7.57
N ALA A 27 -2.76 -3.08 7.19
CA ALA A 27 -2.74 -2.36 5.92
C ALA A 27 -2.79 -3.31 4.72
N GLN A 28 -2.04 -4.41 4.76
CA GLN A 28 -2.10 -5.44 3.73
C GLN A 28 -3.50 -6.03 3.61
N LYS A 29 -4.14 -6.37 4.74
CA LYS A 29 -5.49 -6.93 4.74
C LYS A 29 -6.51 -5.91 4.21
N SER A 30 -6.49 -4.69 4.72
CA SER A 30 -7.37 -3.60 4.29
C SER A 30 -7.16 -3.24 2.82
N PHE A 31 -5.93 -3.25 2.33
CA PHE A 31 -5.62 -3.04 0.92
C PHE A 31 -6.22 -4.15 0.04
N CYS A 32 -6.06 -5.41 0.47
CA CYS A 32 -6.61 -6.57 -0.23
C CYS A 32 -8.13 -6.49 -0.32
N GLU A 33 -8.80 -6.08 0.76
CA GLU A 33 -10.25 -5.87 0.81
C GLU A 33 -10.68 -4.70 -0.09
N ALA A 34 -10.01 -3.54 0.01
CA ALA A 34 -10.37 -2.33 -0.74
C ALA A 34 -10.17 -2.47 -2.26
N HIS A 35 -9.15 -3.20 -2.69
CA HIS A 35 -8.81 -3.36 -4.11
C HIS A 35 -9.20 -4.73 -4.68
N HIS A 36 -9.91 -5.56 -3.91
CA HIS A 36 -10.31 -6.92 -4.30
C HIS A 36 -9.15 -7.79 -4.81
N VAL A 37 -7.98 -7.68 -4.17
CA VAL A 37 -6.80 -8.47 -4.51
C VAL A 37 -6.47 -9.47 -3.42
N THR A 38 -5.77 -10.54 -3.79
CA THR A 38 -5.27 -11.52 -2.81
C THR A 38 -3.95 -11.06 -2.19
N ALA A 39 -3.63 -11.60 -1.01
CA ALA A 39 -2.33 -11.38 -0.37
C ALA A 39 -1.14 -11.77 -1.28
N GLY A 40 -1.31 -12.81 -2.12
CA GLY A 40 -0.32 -13.18 -3.13
C GLY A 40 -0.15 -12.10 -4.21
N THR A 41 -1.25 -11.53 -4.68
CA THR A 41 -1.24 -10.44 -5.66
C THR A 41 -0.59 -9.18 -5.07
N PHE A 42 -0.89 -8.84 -3.82
CA PHE A 42 -0.20 -7.76 -3.09
C PHE A 42 1.32 -7.97 -3.07
N ARG A 43 1.77 -9.18 -2.72
CA ARG A 43 3.20 -9.51 -2.69
C ARG A 43 3.83 -9.43 -4.09
N ASN A 44 3.11 -9.87 -5.12
CA ASN A 44 3.55 -9.75 -6.51
C ASN A 44 3.68 -8.28 -6.95
N LYS A 45 2.74 -7.41 -6.57
CA LYS A 45 2.81 -5.97 -6.79
C LYS A 45 4.03 -5.35 -6.09
N MET A 46 4.27 -5.70 -4.82
CA MET A 46 5.45 -5.26 -4.06
C MET A 46 6.78 -5.65 -4.72
N ASN A 47 6.85 -6.88 -5.24
CA ASN A 47 8.05 -7.40 -5.89
C ASN A 47 8.18 -6.98 -7.37
N GLY A 48 7.13 -6.41 -7.95
CA GLY A 48 7.10 -6.00 -9.37
C GLY A 48 6.80 -7.13 -10.35
N PHE A 49 6.23 -8.25 -9.89
CA PHE A 49 5.69 -9.31 -10.76
C PHE A 49 4.29 -8.99 -11.31
N THR A 50 3.64 -7.96 -10.78
CA THR A 50 2.31 -7.51 -11.22
C THR A 50 2.29 -5.99 -11.30
N SER A 51 1.55 -5.45 -12.28
CA SER A 51 1.36 -4.01 -12.44
C SER A 51 0.69 -3.38 -11.23
N LEU A 52 1.13 -2.15 -10.92
CA LEU A 52 0.65 -1.34 -9.81
C LEU A 52 0.00 -0.09 -10.40
N PHE A 53 -1.22 0.22 -9.95
CA PHE A 53 -1.97 1.37 -10.45
C PHE A 53 -1.76 2.59 -9.55
N GLU A 54 -1.93 3.80 -10.10
CA GLU A 54 -1.78 5.03 -9.31
C GLU A 54 -2.76 5.08 -8.12
N ALA A 55 -4.01 4.64 -8.30
CA ALA A 55 -5.00 4.58 -7.23
C ALA A 55 -4.59 3.67 -6.07
N GLU A 56 -3.86 2.57 -6.34
CA GLU A 56 -3.34 1.67 -5.30
C GLU A 56 -2.19 2.31 -4.52
N VAL A 57 -1.35 3.09 -5.22
CA VAL A 57 -0.27 3.86 -4.58
C VAL A 57 -0.86 4.93 -3.68
N ASP A 58 -1.80 5.70 -4.20
CA ASP A 58 -2.44 6.81 -3.50
C ASP A 58 -3.19 6.34 -2.26
N TRP A 59 -3.89 5.20 -2.35
CA TRP A 59 -4.54 4.56 -1.20
C TRP A 59 -3.53 4.21 -0.11
N MET A 60 -2.39 3.60 -0.46
CA MET A 60 -1.36 3.22 0.51
C MET A 60 -0.63 4.44 1.10
N GLU A 61 -0.43 5.49 0.31
CA GLU A 61 0.15 6.75 0.78
C GLU A 61 -0.79 7.52 1.73
N SER A 62 -2.10 7.38 1.52
CA SER A 62 -3.15 7.98 2.35
C SER A 62 -3.64 7.06 3.48
N TYR A 63 -3.10 5.84 3.59
CA TYR A 63 -3.52 4.88 4.59
C TYR A 63 -3.08 5.34 5.99
N ASP A 64 -4.06 5.70 6.81
CA ASP A 64 -3.85 6.00 8.22
C ASP A 64 -4.13 4.75 9.07
N PRO A 65 -3.11 4.15 9.72
CA PRO A 65 -3.31 2.99 10.59
C PRO A 65 -4.11 3.30 11.87
N TYR A 66 -4.29 4.56 12.22
CA TYR A 66 -5.07 5.04 13.37
C TYR A 66 -6.45 5.56 12.99
N ALA A 67 -6.80 5.56 11.71
CA ALA A 67 -8.19 5.69 11.28
C ALA A 67 -8.95 4.44 11.74
N GLN A 68 -9.23 4.35 13.04
CA GLN A 68 -10.20 3.42 13.56
C GLN A 68 -11.51 3.65 12.79
N PRO A 69 -12.24 2.60 12.40
CA PRO A 69 -13.65 2.81 12.10
C PRO A 69 -14.24 3.49 13.34
N LEU A 70 -14.87 4.65 13.16
CA LEU A 70 -15.71 5.25 14.20
C LEU A 70 -16.82 4.24 14.49
N THR A 71 -16.54 3.29 15.38
CA THR A 71 -17.56 2.44 15.99
C THR A 71 -18.32 3.36 16.93
N ALA A 72 -19.40 3.93 16.41
CA ALA A 72 -20.48 4.52 17.18
C ALA A 72 -21.29 3.42 17.89
#